data_AF-A0A6J7FP14-F1
#
_entry.id   AF-A0A6J7FP14-F1
#
_cell.length_a   1.000
_cell.length_b   1.000
_cell.length_c   1.000
_cell.angle_alpha   90.00
_cell.angle_beta   90.00
_cell.angle_gamma   90.00
#
_symmetry.space_group_name_H-M   'P 1'
#
loop_
_entity.id
_entity.type
_entity.pdbx_description
1 polymer ?
#
loop_
_entity_poly.entity_id
_entity_poly.type
_entity_poly.pdbx_seq_one_letter_code
_entity_poly.pdbx_strand_id
1 'polypeptide(L)'
;MKHSGLVRSAIGLTLCVLSSCGVGVDSNPRVLQPSSSTSTTPAGPTAGRVTSVLYFVNDGSLVPQISELSDRSLQTVLEAELLPPKAGSEMDGTLTSIPAGTRLIDLREVGDTLTMNLSSEFDNVVGLSRQQAIGQLVLTATERSNVNTLRFEINGDPIQISTPARGDSGTVTACDFTPLLATEDDAINAGLDTETNRILVARRVSLQTSC
;
A
#
# COMPACT_ATOMS: atom_id res chain seq x y z
N MET A 1 23.60 -10.07 58.43
CA MET A 1 23.84 -8.87 59.25
C MET A 1 23.22 -7.70 58.49
N LYS A 2 22.08 -7.07 58.83
CA LYS A 2 21.43 -6.65 60.09
C LYS A 2 22.21 -5.59 60.87
N HIS A 3 21.99 -4.32 60.49
CA HIS A 3 21.98 -3.11 61.33
C HIS A 3 21.00 -2.15 60.62
N SER A 4 19.76 -1.86 61.03
CA SER A 4 19.19 -1.58 62.35
C SER A 4 19.86 -0.42 63.08
N GLY A 5 19.31 0.77 62.86
CA GLY A 5 19.00 1.75 63.92
C GLY A 5 19.89 2.98 64.03
N LEU A 6 19.48 4.08 64.66
CA LEU A 6 18.18 4.66 65.04
C LEU A 6 18.53 6.00 65.77
N VAL A 7 17.65 7.01 65.69
CA VAL A 7 17.42 8.13 66.66
C VAL A 7 18.41 9.30 66.77
N ARG A 8 17.89 10.53 66.59
CA ARG A 8 17.63 11.58 67.63
C ARG A 8 17.21 12.89 66.92
N SER A 9 15.92 13.22 66.86
CA SER A 9 15.12 13.97 67.85
C SER A 9 15.45 15.47 67.92
N ALA A 10 14.52 16.32 67.47
CA ALA A 10 13.79 17.32 68.29
C ALA A 10 13.24 18.53 67.48
N ILE A 11 11.91 18.61 67.44
CA ILE A 11 11.04 19.77 67.81
C ILE A 11 11.17 21.12 67.06
N GLY A 12 10.01 21.62 66.61
CA GLY A 12 9.66 23.05 66.50
C GLY A 12 9.04 23.42 65.15
N LEU A 13 7.74 23.20 64.94
CA LEU A 13 6.62 24.15 65.10
C LEU A 13 6.64 25.35 64.12
N THR A 14 5.49 25.57 63.46
CA THR A 14 4.90 26.83 62.92
C THR A 14 4.72 26.81 61.39
N LEU A 15 3.58 26.41 60.81
CA LEU A 15 2.22 27.00 60.65
C LEU A 15 2.07 27.97 59.45
N CYS A 16 0.94 27.84 58.72
CA CYS A 16 0.28 28.77 57.77
C CYS A 16 0.71 28.68 56.27
N VAL A 17 -0.15 28.57 55.24
CA VAL A 17 -1.61 28.62 55.04
C VAL A 17 -1.94 27.82 53.76
N LEU A 18 -2.97 26.96 53.78
CA LEU A 18 -3.54 26.33 52.58
C LEU A 18 -4.69 27.22 52.06
N SER A 19 -4.45 27.95 50.96
CA SER A 19 -5.52 28.64 50.24
C SER A 19 -6.24 27.65 49.32
N SER A 20 -7.34 27.09 49.81
CA SER A 20 -8.32 26.36 49.00
C SER A 20 -9.13 27.35 48.17
N CYS A 21 -8.98 27.33 46.85
CA CYS A 21 -9.98 27.94 45.95
C CYS A 21 -11.11 26.93 45.75
N GLY A 22 -12.20 27.10 46.50
CA GLY A 22 -13.46 26.43 46.23
C GLY A 22 -14.07 26.99 44.95
N VAL A 23 -14.23 26.16 43.93
CA VAL A 23 -15.02 26.51 42.74
C VAL A 23 -16.46 26.10 43.02
N GLY A 24 -17.36 27.09 43.05
CA GLY A 24 -18.79 26.86 43.22
C GLY A 24 -19.35 26.11 42.01
N VAL A 25 -20.15 25.08 42.26
CA VAL A 25 -20.89 24.38 41.21
C VAL A 25 -21.99 25.30 40.66
N ASP A 26 -21.90 25.59 39.36
CA ASP A 26 -22.92 26.34 38.63
C ASP A 26 -24.26 25.57 38.68
N SER A 27 -25.30 26.23 39.17
CA SER A 27 -26.60 25.59 39.46
C SER A 27 -27.69 25.93 38.45
N ASN A 28 -27.39 26.36 37.22
CA ASN A 28 -28.44 26.52 36.21
C ASN A 28 -27.93 26.33 34.76
N PRO A 29 -28.52 25.40 33.98
CA PRO A 29 -28.12 25.18 32.59
C PRO A 29 -28.47 26.40 31.73
N ARG A 30 -27.46 27.01 31.09
CA ARG A 30 -27.65 28.09 30.11
C ARG A 30 -27.69 27.51 28.70
N VAL A 31 -28.75 27.82 27.94
CA VAL A 31 -28.89 27.41 26.54
C VAL A 31 -27.96 28.26 25.67
N LEU A 32 -27.06 27.62 24.91
CA LEU A 32 -26.18 28.30 23.96
C LEU A 32 -26.97 28.62 22.68
N GLN A 33 -27.02 29.89 22.30
CA GLN A 33 -27.49 30.31 20.98
C GLN A 33 -26.35 30.16 19.97
N PRO A 34 -26.54 29.48 18.83
CA PRO A 34 -25.48 29.37 17.83
C PRO A 34 -25.29 30.72 17.11
N SER A 35 -24.08 31.25 17.17
CA SER A 35 -23.63 32.37 16.35
C SER A 35 -23.50 31.93 14.89
N SER A 36 -24.19 32.61 13.98
CA SER A 36 -24.05 32.44 12.54
C SER A 36 -22.73 33.05 12.06
N SER A 37 -21.64 32.29 12.14
CA SER A 37 -20.41 32.61 11.44
C SER A 37 -20.51 32.14 9.99
N THR A 38 -20.68 33.07 9.04
CA THR A 38 -20.54 32.80 7.60
C THR A 38 -19.08 32.53 7.30
N SER A 39 -18.70 31.25 7.29
CA SER A 39 -17.40 30.82 6.79
C SER A 39 -17.42 30.81 5.26
N THR A 40 -16.58 31.63 4.65
CA THR A 40 -16.25 31.52 3.23
C THR A 40 -15.57 30.17 2.99
N THR A 41 -16.27 29.23 2.34
CA THR A 41 -15.71 27.95 1.90
C THR A 41 -15.39 28.04 0.40
N PRO A 42 -14.11 27.97 0.02
CA PRO A 42 -13.74 27.45 -1.28
C PRO A 42 -12.91 26.19 -1.10
N ALA A 43 -13.57 25.05 -1.21
CA ALA A 43 -13.00 23.82 -1.78
C ALA A 43 -14.20 23.04 -2.32
N GLY A 44 -14.30 22.90 -3.64
CA GLY A 44 -15.25 21.99 -4.25
C GLY A 44 -15.04 20.57 -3.70
N PRO A 45 -16.03 19.67 -3.84
CA PRO A 45 -15.84 18.28 -3.43
C PRO A 45 -14.61 17.71 -4.15
N THR A 46 -13.53 17.49 -3.41
CA THR A 46 -12.50 16.53 -3.82
C THR A 46 -13.23 15.20 -3.92
N ALA A 47 -13.57 14.79 -5.14
CA ALA A 47 -14.05 13.43 -5.38
C ALA A 47 -13.09 12.49 -4.65
N GLY A 48 -13.64 11.71 -3.70
CA GLY A 48 -12.87 10.97 -2.72
C GLY A 48 -11.88 10.04 -3.43
N ARG A 49 -10.59 10.39 -3.38
CA ARG A 49 -9.54 9.50 -3.86
C ARG A 49 -9.27 8.43 -2.81
N VAL A 50 -8.88 7.26 -3.28
CA VAL A 50 -8.51 6.14 -2.43
C VAL A 50 -7.11 5.67 -2.76
N THR A 51 -6.38 5.34 -1.71
CA THR A 51 -5.04 4.78 -1.82
C THR A 51 -5.09 3.30 -2.22
N SER A 52 -4.28 2.94 -3.21
CA SER A 52 -4.02 1.57 -3.69
C SER A 52 -2.52 1.36 -3.90
N VAL A 53 -2.07 0.11 -3.90
CA VAL A 53 -0.67 -0.26 -4.13
C VAL A 53 -0.53 -0.80 -5.55
N LEU A 54 0.38 -0.20 -6.32
CA LEU A 54 0.81 -0.63 -7.66
C LEU A 54 2.24 -1.16 -7.56
N TYR A 55 2.73 -1.93 -8.54
CA TYR A 55 4.09 -2.47 -8.51
C TYR A 55 4.85 -2.07 -9.78
N PHE A 56 6.02 -1.47 -9.63
CA PHE A 56 6.83 -1.00 -10.75
C PHE A 56 8.24 -1.58 -10.70
N VAL A 57 8.98 -1.48 -11.80
CA VAL A 57 10.37 -1.91 -11.88
C VAL A 57 11.29 -0.80 -11.41
N ASN A 58 12.18 -1.11 -10.46
CA ASN A 58 13.31 -0.27 -10.06
C ASN A 58 14.56 -1.16 -9.96
N ASP A 59 15.61 -0.81 -10.70
CA ASP A 59 16.87 -1.58 -10.81
C ASP A 59 16.69 -3.09 -11.02
N GLY A 60 15.68 -3.47 -11.82
CA GLY A 60 15.36 -4.86 -12.15
C GLY A 60 14.45 -5.59 -11.14
N SER A 61 14.24 -5.02 -9.96
CA SER A 61 13.32 -5.52 -8.93
C SER A 61 11.96 -4.84 -9.00
N LEU A 62 10.92 -5.51 -8.51
CA LEU A 62 9.57 -5.00 -8.38
C LEU A 62 9.41 -4.31 -7.02
N VAL A 63 9.08 -3.02 -7.03
CA VAL A 63 8.85 -2.19 -5.84
C VAL A 63 7.39 -1.73 -5.79
N PRO A 64 6.76 -1.70 -4.61
CA PRO A 64 5.42 -1.14 -4.48
C PRO A 64 5.47 0.39 -4.61
N GLN A 65 4.38 0.97 -5.11
CA GLN A 65 4.15 2.39 -5.14
C GLN A 65 2.72 2.70 -4.70
N ILE A 66 2.62 3.59 -3.72
CA ILE A 66 1.35 4.08 -3.21
C ILE A 66 0.74 5.05 -4.24
N SER A 67 -0.48 4.76 -4.67
CA SER A 67 -1.18 5.53 -5.71
C SER A 67 -2.58 5.92 -5.28
N GLU A 68 -2.89 7.22 -5.44
CA GLU A 68 -4.24 7.76 -5.29
C GLU A 68 -5.06 7.55 -6.57
N LEU A 69 -6.12 6.75 -6.45
CA LEU A 69 -7.05 6.37 -7.53
C LEU A 69 -8.48 6.85 -7.24
N SER A 70 -9.39 6.71 -8.21
CA SER A 70 -10.80 7.09 -8.05
C SER A 70 -11.58 6.15 -7.14
N ASP A 71 -11.23 4.87 -7.15
CA ASP A 71 -11.88 3.79 -6.39
C ASP A 71 -10.91 2.58 -6.28
N ARG A 72 -11.33 1.56 -5.52
CA ARG A 72 -10.55 0.33 -5.26
C ARG A 72 -10.95 -0.85 -6.15
N SER A 73 -11.73 -0.63 -7.21
CA SER A 73 -12.13 -1.72 -8.11
C SER A 73 -10.92 -2.31 -8.81
N LEU A 74 -10.99 -3.60 -9.14
CA LEU A 74 -9.93 -4.30 -9.88
C LEU A 74 -9.62 -3.64 -11.22
N GLN A 75 -10.68 -3.23 -11.92
CA GLN A 75 -10.61 -2.51 -13.19
C GLN A 75 -9.77 -1.25 -13.04
N THR A 76 -10.14 -0.35 -12.13
CA THR A 76 -9.44 0.94 -11.91
C THR A 76 -7.98 0.73 -11.50
N VAL A 77 -7.71 -0.22 -10.61
CA VAL A 77 -6.35 -0.50 -10.13
C VAL A 77 -5.47 -1.05 -11.25
N LEU A 78 -5.95 -2.02 -12.02
CA LEU A 78 -5.16 -2.60 -13.12
C LEU A 78 -5.02 -1.65 -14.31
N GLU A 79 -6.02 -0.85 -14.63
CA GLU A 79 -5.89 0.19 -15.66
C GLU A 79 -4.83 1.22 -15.25
N ALA A 80 -4.73 1.55 -13.96
CA ALA A 80 -3.66 2.41 -13.47
C ALA A 80 -2.27 1.75 -13.56
N GLU A 81 -2.18 0.43 -13.36
CA GLU A 81 -0.95 -0.36 -13.50
C GLU A 81 -0.42 -0.39 -14.95
N LEU A 82 -1.31 -0.31 -15.95
CA LEU A 82 -0.92 -0.23 -17.36
C LEU A 82 -0.29 1.11 -17.75
N LEU A 83 -0.39 2.12 -16.89
CA LEU A 83 0.20 3.44 -17.12
C LEU A 83 1.62 3.49 -16.55
N PRO A 84 2.49 4.36 -17.09
CA PRO A 84 3.79 4.61 -16.47
C PRO A 84 3.61 5.14 -15.03
N PRO A 85 4.61 4.93 -14.16
CA PRO A 85 4.63 5.54 -12.83
C PRO A 85 4.35 7.04 -12.93
N LYS A 86 3.51 7.57 -12.03
CA LYS A 86 3.18 9.01 -12.02
C LYS A 86 4.45 9.83 -11.83
N ALA A 87 4.68 10.80 -12.72
CA ALA A 87 5.80 11.73 -12.59
C ALA A 87 5.79 12.45 -11.23
N GLY A 88 6.96 12.56 -10.61
CA GLY A 88 7.10 13.14 -9.27
C GLY A 88 6.86 12.15 -8.12
N SER A 89 6.70 10.85 -8.41
CA SER A 89 6.97 9.81 -7.42
C SER A 89 8.41 9.96 -6.91
N GLU A 90 8.61 9.93 -5.58
CA GLU A 90 9.89 10.23 -4.95
C GLU A 90 11.02 9.21 -5.27
N MET A 91 10.69 8.10 -5.95
CA MET A 91 11.66 7.12 -6.45
C MET A 91 12.18 7.47 -7.84
N ASP A 92 13.46 7.83 -7.91
CA ASP A 92 14.18 7.95 -9.18
C ASP A 92 14.35 6.57 -9.85
N GLY A 93 14.26 6.54 -11.18
CA GLY A 93 14.56 5.33 -11.97
C GLY A 93 13.45 4.27 -12.01
N THR A 94 12.30 4.51 -11.38
CA THR A 94 11.15 3.61 -11.45
C THR A 94 10.47 3.68 -12.81
N LEU A 95 10.21 2.52 -13.42
CA LEU A 95 9.67 2.37 -14.77
C LEU A 95 8.63 1.24 -14.80
N THR A 96 7.85 1.17 -15.89
CA THR A 96 7.01 0.00 -16.17
C THR A 96 7.63 -0.88 -17.24
N SER A 97 7.55 -2.20 -17.07
CA SER A 97 7.88 -3.17 -18.12
C SER A 97 6.68 -3.50 -19.03
N ILE A 98 5.48 -2.97 -18.74
CA ILE A 98 4.29 -3.14 -19.57
C ILE A 98 4.43 -2.28 -20.83
N PRO A 99 4.30 -2.86 -22.04
CA PRO A 99 4.40 -2.08 -23.27
C PRO A 99 3.39 -0.94 -23.35
N ALA A 100 3.87 0.22 -23.81
CA ALA A 100 3.00 1.36 -24.07
C ALA A 100 1.86 0.99 -25.04
N GLY A 101 0.64 1.42 -24.70
CA GLY A 101 -0.54 1.12 -25.50
C GLY A 101 -1.20 -0.23 -25.20
N THR A 102 -0.65 -1.03 -24.29
CA THR A 102 -1.36 -2.19 -23.72
C THR A 102 -2.69 -1.74 -23.11
N ARG A 103 -3.77 -2.43 -23.47
CA ARG A 103 -5.12 -2.19 -22.94
C ARG A 103 -5.61 -3.42 -22.20
N LEU A 104 -6.38 -3.19 -21.16
CA LEU A 104 -7.18 -4.19 -20.50
C LEU A 104 -8.49 -4.35 -21.28
N ILE A 105 -8.64 -5.46 -22.01
CA ILE A 105 -9.82 -5.73 -22.84
C ILE A 105 -10.96 -6.27 -21.97
N ASP A 106 -10.67 -7.18 -21.06
CA ASP A 106 -11.67 -7.86 -20.23
C ASP A 106 -11.05 -8.37 -18.91
N LEU A 107 -11.88 -8.44 -17.87
CA LEU A 107 -11.58 -9.04 -16.58
C LEU A 107 -12.70 -9.99 -16.16
N ARG A 108 -12.34 -11.24 -15.89
CA ARG A 108 -13.31 -12.26 -15.45
C ARG A 108 -12.87 -12.90 -14.16
N GLU A 109 -13.64 -12.68 -13.10
CA GLU A 109 -13.43 -13.30 -11.79
C GLU A 109 -14.30 -14.56 -11.67
N VAL A 110 -13.67 -15.71 -11.40
CA VAL A 110 -14.35 -16.98 -11.11
C VAL A 110 -13.71 -17.59 -9.87
N GLY A 111 -14.42 -17.55 -8.73
CA GLY A 111 -13.84 -17.95 -7.44
C GLY A 111 -12.72 -16.99 -7.03
N ASP A 112 -11.52 -17.53 -6.77
CA ASP A 112 -10.30 -16.77 -6.47
C ASP A 112 -9.37 -16.59 -7.68
N THR A 113 -9.86 -16.98 -8.87
CA THR A 113 -9.13 -16.90 -10.13
C THR A 113 -9.59 -15.70 -10.96
N LEU A 114 -8.64 -14.84 -11.31
CA LEU A 114 -8.83 -13.73 -12.23
C LEU A 114 -8.29 -14.09 -13.61
N THR A 115 -9.13 -14.00 -14.64
CA THR A 115 -8.66 -14.02 -16.04
C THR A 115 -8.54 -12.59 -16.54
N MET A 116 -7.33 -12.21 -16.99
CA MET A 116 -7.01 -10.90 -17.53
C MET A 116 -6.77 -11.00 -19.03
N ASN A 117 -7.64 -10.37 -19.81
CA ASN A 117 -7.48 -10.30 -21.26
C ASN A 117 -6.83 -8.96 -21.64
N LEU A 118 -5.64 -9.02 -22.22
CA LEU A 118 -4.86 -7.89 -22.64
C LEU A 118 -4.87 -7.74 -24.16
N SER A 119 -4.59 -6.54 -24.65
CA SER A 119 -4.42 -6.31 -26.07
C SER A 119 -3.05 -6.80 -26.59
N SER A 120 -2.95 -7.02 -27.90
CA SER A 120 -1.74 -7.55 -28.58
C SER A 120 -0.47 -6.72 -28.37
N GLU A 121 -0.58 -5.46 -27.97
CA GLU A 121 0.56 -4.62 -27.62
C GLU A 121 1.41 -5.23 -26.51
N PHE A 122 0.82 -6.07 -25.65
CA PHE A 122 1.54 -6.80 -24.61
C PHE A 122 2.56 -7.82 -25.17
N ASP A 123 2.41 -8.29 -26.41
CA ASP A 123 3.39 -9.18 -27.04
C ASP A 123 4.68 -8.47 -27.47
N ASN A 124 4.71 -7.14 -27.41
CA ASN A 124 5.92 -6.36 -27.71
C ASN A 124 7.00 -6.46 -26.62
N VAL A 125 6.75 -7.18 -25.51
CA VAL A 125 7.74 -7.46 -24.47
C VAL A 125 8.01 -8.96 -24.35
N VAL A 126 9.30 -9.32 -24.21
CA VAL A 126 9.77 -10.71 -24.13
C VAL A 126 10.81 -10.88 -23.01
N GLY A 127 11.17 -12.12 -22.71
CA GLY A 127 12.23 -12.46 -21.75
C GLY A 127 11.94 -11.94 -20.34
N LEU A 128 13.00 -11.48 -19.65
CA LEU A 128 12.90 -10.97 -18.28
C LEU A 128 11.91 -9.80 -18.16
N SER A 129 11.91 -8.88 -19.12
CA SER A 129 10.97 -7.74 -19.10
C SER A 129 9.52 -8.21 -19.17
N ARG A 130 9.23 -9.32 -19.87
CA ARG A 130 7.88 -9.90 -19.87
C ARG A 130 7.52 -10.49 -18.51
N GLN A 131 8.47 -11.15 -17.85
CA GLN A 131 8.27 -11.66 -16.49
C GLN A 131 8.01 -10.53 -15.49
N GLN A 132 8.74 -9.42 -15.60
CA GLN A 132 8.51 -8.23 -14.80
C GLN A 132 7.13 -7.63 -15.10
N ALA A 133 6.76 -7.45 -16.37
CA ALA A 133 5.45 -6.90 -16.76
C ALA A 133 4.27 -7.71 -16.17
N ILE A 134 4.38 -9.05 -16.22
CA ILE A 134 3.38 -9.94 -15.63
C ILE A 134 3.44 -9.87 -14.10
N GLY A 135 4.63 -9.82 -13.52
CA GLY A 135 4.83 -9.67 -12.07
C GLY A 135 4.19 -8.39 -11.52
N GLN A 136 4.30 -7.26 -12.23
CA GLN A 136 3.60 -6.01 -11.89
C GLN A 136 2.09 -6.25 -11.79
N LEU A 137 1.47 -6.82 -12.84
CA LEU A 137 0.03 -7.10 -12.89
C LEU A 137 -0.42 -8.09 -11.80
N VAL A 138 0.35 -9.17 -11.59
CA VAL A 138 0.03 -10.22 -10.62
C VAL A 138 0.13 -9.70 -9.20
N LEU A 139 1.23 -9.02 -8.83
CA LEU A 139 1.41 -8.49 -7.49
C LEU A 139 0.33 -7.44 -7.18
N THR A 140 0.07 -6.52 -8.10
CA THR A 140 -0.99 -5.51 -7.98
C THR A 140 -2.38 -6.13 -7.83
N ALA A 141 -2.74 -7.12 -8.66
CA ALA A 141 -4.06 -7.77 -8.55
C ALA A 141 -4.26 -8.50 -7.22
N THR A 142 -3.20 -9.14 -6.72
CA THR A 142 -3.20 -9.97 -5.51
C THR A 142 -2.91 -9.19 -4.22
N GLU A 143 -2.82 -7.85 -4.28
CA GLU A 143 -2.97 -7.00 -3.09
C GLU A 143 -4.37 -7.12 -2.50
N ARG A 144 -5.37 -7.48 -3.32
CA ARG A 144 -6.69 -7.86 -2.81
C ARG A 144 -6.73 -9.35 -2.45
N SER A 145 -7.16 -9.61 -1.22
CA SER A 145 -7.20 -10.96 -0.62
C SER A 145 -8.16 -11.95 -1.28
N ASN A 146 -9.03 -11.50 -2.19
CA ASN A 146 -9.98 -12.37 -2.89
C ASN A 146 -9.47 -12.87 -4.26
N VAL A 147 -8.28 -12.44 -4.70
CA VAL A 147 -7.63 -12.89 -5.93
C VAL A 147 -6.31 -13.56 -5.57
N ASN A 148 -6.20 -14.85 -5.84
CA ASN A 148 -4.99 -15.64 -5.55
C ASN A 148 -4.31 -16.16 -6.81
N THR A 149 -5.13 -16.50 -7.81
CA THR A 149 -4.69 -17.13 -9.06
C THR A 149 -5.04 -16.23 -10.24
N LEU A 150 -4.15 -16.14 -11.21
CA LEU A 150 -4.35 -15.39 -12.44
C LEU A 150 -4.17 -16.27 -13.67
N ARG A 151 -4.96 -15.96 -14.70
CA ARG A 151 -4.80 -16.45 -16.07
C ARG A 151 -4.70 -15.26 -16.99
N PHE A 152 -3.92 -15.40 -18.05
CA PHE A 152 -3.74 -14.34 -19.04
C PHE A 152 -4.24 -14.78 -20.40
N GLU A 153 -4.84 -13.83 -21.10
CA GLU A 153 -5.24 -13.95 -22.49
C GLU A 153 -4.72 -12.74 -23.26
N ILE A 154 -4.46 -12.92 -24.55
CA ILE A 154 -4.19 -11.83 -25.48
C ILE A 154 -5.25 -11.87 -26.56
N ASN A 155 -6.05 -10.80 -26.68
CA ASN A 155 -7.20 -10.74 -27.58
C ASN A 155 -8.16 -11.95 -27.44
N GLY A 156 -8.30 -12.47 -26.22
CA GLY A 156 -9.15 -13.63 -25.88
C GLY A 156 -8.48 -14.99 -26.03
N ASP A 157 -7.26 -15.07 -26.56
CA ASP A 157 -6.52 -16.32 -26.67
C ASP A 157 -5.69 -16.59 -25.41
N PRO A 158 -5.87 -17.73 -24.70
CA PRO A 158 -5.08 -18.05 -23.51
C PRO A 158 -3.60 -18.22 -23.82
N ILE A 159 -2.75 -17.63 -22.97
CA ILE A 159 -1.29 -17.72 -23.11
C ILE A 159 -0.65 -18.51 -21.97
N GLN A 160 0.50 -19.13 -22.24
CA GLN A 160 1.38 -19.68 -21.19
C GLN A 160 2.30 -18.58 -20.68
N ILE A 161 2.56 -18.60 -19.38
CA ILE A 161 3.42 -17.65 -18.69
C ILE A 161 4.67 -18.36 -18.22
N SER A 162 5.83 -17.86 -18.65
CA SER A 162 7.12 -18.32 -18.15
C SER A 162 7.45 -17.61 -16.84
N THR A 163 7.34 -18.29 -15.71
CA THR A 163 7.57 -17.68 -14.39
C THR A 163 9.03 -17.88 -13.92
N PRO A 164 9.58 -16.96 -13.10
CA PRO A 164 10.93 -17.14 -12.57
C PRO A 164 11.03 -18.25 -11.52
N ALA A 165 9.92 -18.59 -10.83
CA ALA A 165 9.94 -19.63 -9.79
C ALA A 165 9.75 -21.07 -10.31
N ARG A 166 8.92 -21.29 -11.34
CA ARG A 166 8.55 -22.65 -11.78
C ARG A 166 8.57 -22.90 -13.30
N GLY A 167 8.91 -21.90 -14.12
CA GLY A 167 8.86 -22.01 -15.57
C GLY A 167 7.45 -21.84 -16.14
N ASP A 168 7.16 -22.49 -17.26
CA ASP A 168 5.93 -22.26 -18.03
C ASP A 168 4.67 -22.79 -17.31
N SER A 169 3.63 -21.96 -17.27
CA SER A 169 2.36 -22.29 -16.59
C SER A 169 1.17 -21.54 -17.18
N GLY A 170 0.00 -22.21 -17.22
CA GLY A 170 -1.26 -21.61 -17.70
C GLY A 170 -2.04 -20.82 -16.66
N THR A 171 -1.63 -20.90 -15.40
CA THR A 171 -2.11 -20.11 -14.27
C THR A 171 -0.90 -19.61 -13.49
N VAL A 172 -1.00 -18.46 -12.81
CA VAL A 172 0.08 -17.91 -11.98
C VAL A 172 -0.43 -17.32 -10.68
N THR A 173 0.42 -17.21 -9.67
CA THR A 173 0.11 -16.60 -8.37
C THR A 173 1.20 -15.60 -8.00
N ALA A 174 1.03 -14.84 -6.92
CA ALA A 174 2.08 -13.93 -6.43
C ALA A 174 3.39 -14.66 -6.10
N CYS A 175 3.33 -15.92 -5.66
CA CYS A 175 4.49 -16.74 -5.31
C CYS A 175 5.48 -16.92 -6.47
N ASP A 176 4.94 -16.93 -7.70
CA ASP A 176 5.75 -17.06 -8.91
C ASP A 176 6.71 -15.91 -9.13
N PHE A 177 6.36 -14.74 -8.62
CA PHE A 177 7.08 -13.49 -8.87
C PHE A 177 7.77 -12.96 -7.62
N THR A 178 7.71 -13.67 -6.49
CA THR A 178 8.51 -13.37 -5.28
C THR A 178 10.02 -13.21 -5.58
N PRO A 179 10.64 -13.99 -6.48
CA PRO A 179 12.05 -13.78 -6.83
C PRO A 179 12.35 -12.42 -7.48
N LEU A 180 11.34 -11.75 -8.05
CA LEU A 180 11.48 -10.41 -8.62
C LEU A 180 11.12 -9.31 -7.63
N LEU A 181 10.52 -9.63 -6.48
CA LEU A 181 10.13 -8.63 -5.50
C LEU A 181 11.39 -8.06 -4.82
N ALA A 182 11.44 -6.73 -4.72
CA ALA A 182 12.58 -6.00 -4.15
C ALA A 182 12.96 -6.50 -2.75
N THR A 183 14.25 -6.68 -2.52
CA THR A 183 14.83 -6.98 -1.22
C THR A 183 14.93 -5.72 -0.36
N GLU A 184 15.42 -5.85 0.88
CA GLU A 184 15.68 -4.70 1.75
C GLU A 184 16.79 -3.79 1.18
N ASP A 185 17.84 -4.38 0.60
CA ASP A 185 18.90 -3.62 -0.06
C ASP A 185 18.37 -2.89 -1.30
N ASP A 186 17.52 -3.55 -2.09
CA ASP A 186 16.87 -2.92 -3.26
C ASP A 186 15.99 -1.74 -2.82
N ALA A 187 15.26 -1.87 -1.71
CA ALA A 187 14.41 -0.80 -1.17
C ALA A 187 15.22 0.43 -0.77
N ILE A 188 16.38 0.22 -0.15
CA ILE A 188 17.32 1.30 0.22
C ILE A 188 17.86 1.97 -1.04
N ASN A 189 18.27 1.18 -2.04
CA ASN A 189 18.82 1.68 -3.30
C ASN A 189 17.78 2.45 -4.13
N ALA A 190 16.53 1.98 -4.14
CA ALA A 190 15.40 2.64 -4.78
C ALA A 190 14.96 3.93 -4.06
N GLY A 191 15.44 4.17 -2.84
CA GLY A 191 15.04 5.32 -2.04
C GLY A 191 13.58 5.26 -1.58
N LEU A 192 13.07 4.07 -1.23
CA LEU A 192 11.70 3.93 -0.74
C LEU A 192 11.49 4.74 0.54
N ASP A 193 10.40 5.51 0.58
CA ASP A 193 9.95 6.14 1.81
C ASP A 193 9.56 5.10 2.86
N THR A 194 9.49 5.52 4.12
CA THR A 194 9.21 4.63 5.27
C THR A 194 7.92 3.83 5.12
N GLU A 195 6.85 4.44 4.58
CA GLU A 195 5.55 3.79 4.46
C GLU A 195 5.53 2.80 3.31
N THR A 196 6.11 3.17 2.16
CA THR A 196 6.24 2.28 1.00
C THR A 196 7.15 1.08 1.34
N ASN A 197 8.25 1.30 2.07
CA ASN A 197 9.11 0.20 2.55
C ASN A 197 8.36 -0.72 3.53
N ARG A 198 7.53 -0.17 4.42
CA ARG A 198 6.70 -0.98 5.32
C ARG A 198 5.73 -1.88 4.54
N ILE A 199 5.14 -1.39 3.46
CA ILE A 199 4.28 -2.18 2.55
C ILE A 199 5.09 -3.31 1.91
N LEU A 200 6.27 -3.01 1.35
CA LEU A 200 7.14 -4.02 0.74
C LEU A 200 7.49 -5.14 1.73
N VAL A 201 7.95 -4.78 2.93
CA VAL A 201 8.32 -5.75 3.97
C VAL A 201 7.13 -6.62 4.38
N ALA A 202 5.97 -6.00 4.62
CA ALA A 202 4.75 -6.73 4.97
C ALA A 202 4.35 -7.72 3.86
N ARG A 203 4.44 -7.29 2.59
CA ARG A 203 4.16 -8.15 1.45
C ARG A 203 5.11 -9.33 1.38
N ARG A 204 6.42 -9.10 1.52
CA ARG A 204 7.43 -10.17 1.51
C ARG A 204 7.16 -11.21 2.59
N VAL A 205 6.89 -10.78 3.82
CA VAL A 205 6.59 -11.68 4.95
C VAL A 205 5.33 -12.50 4.67
N SER A 206 4.28 -11.85 4.16
CA SER A 206 3.04 -12.54 3.77
C SER A 206 3.31 -13.63 2.74
N LEU A 207 4.04 -13.32 1.67
CA LEU A 207 4.35 -14.28 0.60
C LEU A 207 5.29 -15.39 1.08
N GLN A 208 6.30 -15.09 1.89
CA GLN A 208 7.17 -16.11 2.50
C GLN A 208 6.39 -17.12 3.35
N THR A 209 5.29 -16.70 3.95
CA THR A 209 4.46 -17.58 4.79
C THR A 209 3.51 -18.43 3.94
N SER A 210 3.13 -17.97 2.74
CA SER A 210 2.08 -18.60 1.94
C SER A 210 2.53 -19.46 0.75
N CYS A 211 3.81 -19.42 0.35
CA CYS A 211 4.28 -19.94 -0.96
C CYS A 211 4.85 -21.39 -1.00
#